data_AF-A0A6S7J5A5-F1
#
_entry.id   AF-A0A6S7J5A5-F1
#
_cell.length_a   1.000
_cell.length_b   1.000
_cell.length_c   1.000
_cell.angle_alpha   90.00
_cell.angle_beta   90.00
_cell.angle_gamma   90.00
#
_symmetry.space_group_name_H-M   'P 1'
#
loop_
_entity.id
_entity.type
_entity.pdbx_description
1 polymer ?
#
loop_
_entity_poly.entity_id
_entity_poly.type
_entity_poly.pdbx_seq_one_letter_code
_entity_poly.pdbx_strand_id
1 'polypeptide(L)'
;MKPTSGKTAKLYWRDVNKKDPARYYTSLTAGQTIGLNTYDNHEWTAKDIFRRSLLMNDKRGVLQKGNTEATRSVVIIKNIGQRNTDIGDRYVEMMVVVDKAVIGRHRNDEEVKRYVLTYLKLASAILQHSDITKYGLKIHLVLAKLVLLRRDLSDVRLDPDERENNLRKVCNYMNKIGNGGSRKYDHKLFLTRNDFGMGGYANTRGMCSHYTSCSMVYDHGFTASFLVAHELAHSFGVDDRDFGQNSGFVMSQM
;
A
#
# COMPACT_ATOMS: atom_id res chain seq x y z
N MET A 1 -1.99 7.00 -21.54
CA MET A 1 -0.84 7.74 -20.96
C MET A 1 -0.08 6.79 -20.04
N LYS A 2 1.25 6.68 -20.20
CA LYS A 2 2.12 5.72 -19.48
C LYS A 2 2.23 6.06 -17.97
N PRO A 3 2.38 5.07 -17.07
CA PRO A 3 2.43 5.30 -15.62
C PRO A 3 3.77 5.94 -15.20
N THR A 4 3.68 7.07 -14.51
CA THR A 4 4.79 7.79 -13.85
C THR A 4 4.76 7.48 -12.37
N SER A 5 5.49 6.43 -11.97
CA SER A 5 5.77 6.14 -10.55
C SER A 5 6.69 7.21 -9.96
N GLY A 6 6.56 7.51 -8.67
CA GLY A 6 7.54 8.28 -7.90
C GLY A 6 8.79 7.40 -7.70
N LYS A 7 9.90 7.79 -8.32
CA LYS A 7 11.05 6.92 -8.56
C LYS A 7 12.15 7.16 -7.53
N THR A 8 12.20 6.35 -6.47
CA THR A 8 13.44 6.16 -5.71
C THR A 8 14.45 5.51 -6.65
N ALA A 9 15.52 6.25 -6.98
CA ALA A 9 16.58 5.77 -7.85
C ALA A 9 17.61 5.02 -7.00
N LYS A 10 17.79 3.72 -7.24
CA LYS A 10 18.89 2.96 -6.69
C LYS A 10 20.14 3.26 -7.51
N LEU A 11 21.17 3.73 -6.85
CA LEU A 11 22.45 4.02 -7.44
C LEU A 11 23.39 2.82 -7.27
N TYR A 12 24.06 2.46 -8.35
CA TYR A 12 25.00 1.36 -8.42
C TYR A 12 26.32 1.83 -8.99
N TRP A 13 27.41 1.16 -8.61
CA TRP A 13 28.72 1.33 -9.23
C TRP A 13 29.29 -0.01 -9.68
N ARG A 14 30.13 0.02 -10.71
CA ARG A 14 30.90 -1.14 -11.16
C ARG A 14 32.33 -0.72 -11.48
N ASP A 15 33.31 -1.49 -11.04
CA ASP A 15 34.69 -1.34 -11.49
C ASP A 15 34.80 -1.81 -12.95
N VAL A 16 35.20 -0.95 -13.86
CA VAL A 16 35.24 -1.26 -15.30
C VAL A 16 36.37 -2.22 -15.67
N ASN A 17 37.39 -2.32 -14.83
CA ASN A 17 38.53 -3.23 -15.04
C ASN A 17 38.22 -4.63 -14.50
N LYS A 18 37.17 -4.78 -13.68
CA LYS A 18 36.71 -6.07 -13.16
C LYS A 18 35.44 -6.49 -13.86
N LYS A 19 35.30 -7.78 -14.19
CA LYS A 19 34.05 -8.34 -14.74
C LYS A 19 32.94 -8.52 -13.68
N ASP A 20 33.00 -7.78 -12.58
CA ASP A 20 32.07 -7.89 -11.47
C ASP A 20 30.70 -7.28 -11.83
N PRO A 21 29.59 -7.80 -11.25
CA PRO A 21 28.29 -7.15 -11.36
C PRO A 21 28.27 -5.80 -10.62
N ALA A 22 27.40 -4.89 -11.07
CA ALA A 22 27.24 -3.58 -10.44
C ALA A 22 26.74 -3.72 -8.99
N ARG A 23 27.44 -3.06 -8.06
CA ARG A 23 27.20 -3.09 -6.62
C ARG A 23 26.30 -1.92 -6.22
N TYR A 24 25.35 -2.18 -5.34
CA TYR A 24 24.48 -1.15 -4.79
C TYR A 24 25.30 -0.19 -3.90
N TYR A 25 25.02 1.10 -4.02
CA TYR A 25 25.64 2.13 -3.19
C TYR A 25 24.63 2.77 -2.24
N THR A 26 23.62 3.45 -2.81
CA THR A 26 22.61 4.16 -2.03
C THR A 26 21.35 4.37 -2.87
N SER A 27 20.30 4.87 -2.24
CA SER A 27 19.05 5.24 -2.89
C SER A 27 18.85 6.75 -2.83
N LEU A 28 18.47 7.35 -3.96
CA LEU A 28 18.20 8.78 -4.07
C LEU A 28 16.70 8.99 -4.27
N THR A 29 16.11 9.80 -3.38
CA THR A 29 14.75 10.30 -3.57
C THR A 29 14.70 11.35 -4.69
N ALA A 30 13.52 11.67 -5.21
CA ALA A 30 13.36 12.63 -6.29
C ALA A 30 13.84 14.03 -5.85
N GLY A 31 14.66 14.70 -6.67
CA GLY A 31 15.25 16.00 -6.34
C GLY A 31 16.47 15.95 -5.42
N GLN A 32 16.73 14.81 -4.76
CA GLN A 32 17.92 14.62 -3.95
C GLN A 32 19.17 14.60 -4.82
N THR A 33 20.22 15.22 -4.31
CA THR A 33 21.53 15.29 -4.95
C THR A 33 22.55 14.64 -4.01
N ILE A 34 23.47 13.87 -4.57
CA ILE A 34 24.63 13.35 -3.84
C ILE A 34 25.91 13.70 -4.59
N GLY A 35 26.91 14.15 -3.83
CA GLY A 35 28.28 14.25 -4.32
C GLY A 35 29.00 12.94 -4.03
N LEU A 36 29.55 12.32 -5.07
CA LEU A 36 30.34 11.11 -4.91
C LEU A 36 31.80 11.40 -5.20
N ASN A 37 32.67 10.94 -4.31
CA ASN A 37 34.09 10.85 -4.60
C ASN A 37 34.31 9.61 -5.48
N THR A 38 34.71 9.82 -6.73
CA THR A 38 34.85 8.73 -7.69
C THR A 38 36.31 8.38 -7.92
N TYR A 39 36.68 7.14 -7.61
CA TYR A 39 37.95 6.56 -8.08
C TYR A 39 37.93 6.39 -9.60
N ASP A 40 39.12 6.37 -10.20
CA ASP A 40 39.44 6.38 -11.63
C ASP A 40 38.85 5.23 -12.46
N ASN A 41 38.36 4.16 -11.83
CA ASN A 41 37.92 2.95 -12.54
C ASN A 41 36.43 2.58 -12.32
N HIS A 42 35.59 3.50 -11.84
CA HIS A 42 34.17 3.19 -11.56
C HIS A 42 33.20 3.79 -12.58
N GLU A 43 32.34 2.93 -13.11
CA GLU A 43 31.13 3.30 -13.86
C GLU A 43 29.94 3.38 -12.91
N TRP A 44 29.23 4.52 -12.91
CA TRP A 44 28.05 4.74 -12.07
C TRP A 44 26.76 4.67 -12.88
N THR A 45 25.76 3.97 -12.35
CA THR A 45 24.44 3.81 -12.99
C THR A 45 23.31 3.98 -11.98
N ALA A 46 22.24 4.67 -12.38
CA ALA A 46 21.02 4.81 -11.59
C ALA A 46 19.91 3.97 -12.22
N LYS A 47 19.23 3.16 -11.41
CA LYS A 47 18.07 2.38 -11.81
C LYS A 47 16.88 2.80 -10.97
N ASP A 48 15.76 3.04 -11.63
CA ASP A 48 14.50 3.20 -10.92
C ASP A 48 13.96 1.82 -10.51
N ILE A 49 13.22 1.76 -9.40
CA ILE A 49 12.53 0.56 -8.96
C ILE A 49 11.47 0.05 -9.96
N PHE A 50 10.98 0.90 -10.87
CA PHE A 50 10.01 0.55 -11.92
C PHE A 50 10.54 0.66 -13.37
N ARG A 51 11.68 1.34 -13.62
CA ARG A 51 12.33 1.49 -14.94
C ARG A 51 13.76 0.93 -14.88
N ARG A 52 14.12 0.10 -15.85
CA ARG A 52 15.42 -0.60 -15.91
C ARG A 52 16.66 0.31 -15.88
N SER A 53 16.55 1.59 -16.31
CA SER A 53 17.62 2.59 -16.22
C SER A 53 17.09 4.02 -16.18
N LEU A 54 17.82 4.91 -15.50
CA LEU A 54 17.59 6.36 -15.46
C LEU A 54 18.76 7.10 -16.12
N LEU A 55 18.51 8.35 -16.55
CA LEU A 55 19.55 9.25 -17.01
C LEU A 55 20.19 9.93 -15.80
N MET A 56 21.52 9.91 -15.76
CA MET A 56 22.35 10.66 -14.81
C MET A 56 23.01 11.77 -15.60
N ASN A 57 22.74 13.03 -15.27
CA ASN A 57 23.22 14.19 -16.03
C ASN A 57 22.98 14.04 -17.54
N ASP A 58 21.74 13.70 -17.91
CA ASP A 58 21.28 13.46 -19.29
C ASP A 58 21.98 12.32 -20.07
N LYS A 59 22.79 11.49 -19.39
CA LYS A 59 23.48 10.32 -19.98
C LYS A 59 23.05 9.01 -19.30
N ARG A 60 23.02 7.91 -20.07
CA ARG A 60 22.79 6.55 -19.52
C ARG A 60 24.08 6.06 -18.85
N GLY A 61 24.30 6.49 -17.61
CA GLY A 61 25.51 6.19 -16.86
C GLY A 61 26.62 7.23 -17.04
N VAL A 62 27.52 7.28 -16.06
CA VAL A 62 28.69 8.19 -16.07
C VAL A 62 29.95 7.34 -15.93
N LEU A 63 30.75 7.32 -16.98
CA LEU A 63 32.09 6.73 -17.02
C LEU A 63 33.10 7.83 -16.69
N GLN A 64 33.97 7.61 -15.70
CA GLN A 64 34.97 8.60 -15.33
C GLN A 64 36.17 8.55 -16.29
N LYS A 65 36.74 9.72 -16.59
CA LYS A 65 38.09 9.84 -17.15
C LYS A 65 39.08 9.94 -15.97
N GLY A 66 40.23 9.29 -16.11
CA GLY A 66 41.15 9.01 -15.00
C GLY A 66 41.42 10.19 -14.06
N ASN A 67 41.37 9.93 -12.75
CA ASN A 67 41.67 10.89 -11.70
C ASN A 67 43.09 10.67 -11.17
N THR A 68 43.87 11.74 -11.06
CA THR A 68 45.06 11.78 -10.18
C THR A 68 44.66 12.41 -8.83
N GLU A 69 45.50 12.29 -7.81
CA GLU A 69 45.21 12.84 -6.47
C GLU A 69 44.95 14.37 -6.49
N ALA A 70 45.53 15.06 -7.47
CA ALA A 70 45.34 16.49 -7.73
C ALA A 70 44.05 16.84 -8.51
N THR A 71 43.36 15.86 -9.11
CA THR A 71 42.22 16.10 -10.01
C THR A 71 40.93 15.39 -9.57
N ARG A 72 40.79 15.05 -8.29
CA ARG A 72 39.59 14.38 -7.74
C ARG A 72 38.32 15.09 -8.21
N SER A 73 37.60 14.47 -9.13
CA SER A 73 36.34 14.97 -9.64
C SER A 73 35.20 14.48 -8.74
N VAL A 74 34.52 15.40 -8.06
CA VAL A 74 33.26 15.10 -7.37
C VAL A 74 32.16 15.07 -8.41
N VAL A 75 31.57 13.89 -8.65
CA VAL A 75 30.43 13.78 -9.54
C VAL A 75 29.17 14.06 -8.75
N ILE A 76 28.49 15.14 -9.14
CA ILE A 76 27.19 15.50 -8.62
C ILE A 76 26.14 14.71 -9.39
N ILE A 77 25.44 13.83 -8.68
CA ILE A 77 24.33 13.06 -9.22
C ILE A 77 23.06 13.65 -8.64
N LYS A 78 22.29 14.30 -9.50
CA LYS A 78 20.94 14.72 -9.19
C LYS A 78 19.97 13.69 -9.71
N ASN A 79 19.08 13.19 -8.85
CA ASN A 79 17.90 12.48 -9.33
C ASN A 79 16.97 13.53 -9.96
N ILE A 80 17.09 13.73 -11.28
CA ILE A 80 16.22 14.60 -12.10
C ILE A 80 14.84 13.95 -12.29
N GLY A 81 14.41 13.08 -11.36
CA GLY A 81 13.06 12.56 -11.28
C GLY A 81 12.09 13.66 -11.65
N GLN A 82 11.19 13.38 -12.60
CA GLN A 82 10.17 14.32 -13.05
C GLN A 82 9.65 15.06 -11.82
N ARG A 83 9.56 16.41 -11.90
CA ARG A 83 9.06 17.30 -10.84
C ARG A 83 8.03 16.55 -10.00
N ASN A 84 8.14 16.56 -8.67
CA ASN A 84 7.13 16.05 -7.74
C ASN A 84 5.73 16.44 -8.24
N THR A 85 5.14 15.62 -9.09
CA THR A 85 3.75 15.75 -9.47
C THR A 85 3.08 15.06 -8.33
N ASP A 86 2.41 15.86 -7.50
CA ASP A 86 1.40 15.41 -6.55
C ASP A 86 0.81 14.08 -7.03
N ILE A 87 1.01 13.00 -6.27
CA ILE A 87 0.42 11.70 -6.63
C ILE A 87 -1.10 11.89 -6.80
N GLY A 88 -1.66 12.87 -6.09
CA GLY A 88 -3.03 13.34 -6.21
C GLY A 88 -4.00 12.44 -5.47
N ASP A 89 -5.27 12.77 -5.61
CA ASP A 89 -6.34 11.98 -5.02
C ASP A 89 -6.43 10.59 -5.66
N ARG A 90 -6.62 9.59 -4.81
CA ARG A 90 -6.95 8.21 -5.19
C ARG A 90 -8.23 7.84 -4.48
N TYR A 91 -9.14 7.24 -5.21
CA TYR A 91 -10.42 6.80 -4.70
C TYR A 91 -10.43 5.28 -4.73
N VAL A 92 -10.79 4.66 -3.62
CA VAL A 92 -10.99 3.21 -3.53
C VAL A 92 -12.49 2.99 -3.43
N GLU A 93 -13.07 2.41 -4.48
CA GLU A 93 -14.48 2.07 -4.53
C GLU A 93 -14.75 0.82 -3.68
N MET A 94 -15.34 1.03 -2.51
CA MET A 94 -15.56 0.01 -1.51
C MET A 94 -16.95 -0.62 -1.66
N MET A 95 -16.99 -1.96 -1.66
CA MET A 95 -18.19 -2.70 -1.31
C MET A 95 -18.08 -3.14 0.15
N VAL A 96 -19.01 -2.68 0.99
CA VAL A 96 -19.05 -3.06 2.41
C VAL A 96 -20.20 -4.04 2.63
N VAL A 97 -19.89 -5.18 3.23
CA VAL A 97 -20.83 -6.19 3.66
C VAL A 97 -20.87 -6.18 5.18
N VAL A 98 -22.06 -5.98 5.73
CA VAL A 98 -22.29 -5.90 7.17
C VAL A 98 -23.13 -7.09 7.58
N ASP A 99 -22.64 -7.87 8.56
CA ASP A 99 -23.34 -9.04 9.02
C ASP A 99 -24.49 -8.73 10.00
N LYS A 100 -25.27 -9.77 10.31
CA LYS A 100 -26.39 -9.68 11.24
C LYS A 100 -25.97 -9.22 12.64
N ALA A 101 -24.77 -9.61 13.10
CA ALA A 101 -24.26 -9.27 14.42
C ALA A 101 -23.98 -7.77 14.57
N VAL A 102 -23.48 -7.11 13.52
CA VAL A 102 -23.33 -5.65 13.47
C VAL A 102 -24.70 -4.98 13.30
N ILE A 103 -25.53 -5.44 12.37
CA ILE A 103 -26.87 -4.87 12.12
C ILE A 103 -27.71 -4.84 13.40
N GLY A 104 -27.67 -5.91 14.19
CA GLY A 104 -28.41 -6.03 15.45
C GLY A 104 -28.00 -5.03 16.54
N ARG A 105 -26.90 -4.27 16.35
CA ARG A 105 -26.46 -3.21 17.27
C ARG A 105 -27.05 -1.83 16.95
N HIS A 106 -27.73 -1.69 15.82
CA HIS A 106 -28.30 -0.44 15.35
C HIS A 106 -29.82 -0.55 15.23
N ARG A 107 -30.52 0.59 15.33
CA ARG A 107 -32.00 0.61 15.38
C ARG A 107 -32.63 0.30 14.03
N ASN A 108 -32.00 0.71 12.95
CA ASN A 108 -32.49 0.55 11.58
C ASN A 108 -31.37 0.64 10.54
N ASP A 109 -31.69 0.29 9.29
CA ASP A 109 -30.73 0.25 8.17
C ASP A 109 -30.11 1.62 7.86
N GLU A 110 -30.84 2.72 8.08
CA GLU A 110 -30.31 4.08 7.89
C GLU A 110 -29.23 4.41 8.92
N GLU A 111 -29.40 3.96 10.16
CA GLU A 111 -28.36 4.08 11.20
C GLU A 111 -27.13 3.23 10.85
N VAL A 112 -27.32 1.99 10.37
CA VAL A 112 -26.19 1.15 9.89
C VAL A 112 -25.46 1.82 8.74
N LYS A 113 -26.19 2.41 7.78
CA LYS A 113 -25.58 3.13 6.65
C LYS A 113 -24.76 4.34 7.11
N ARG A 114 -25.30 5.15 8.03
CA ARG A 114 -24.57 6.28 8.63
C ARG A 114 -23.35 5.82 9.42
N TYR A 115 -23.49 4.71 10.14
CA TYR A 115 -22.39 4.08 10.87
C TYR A 115 -21.25 3.70 9.91
N VAL A 116 -21.55 2.95 8.84
CA VAL A 116 -20.55 2.55 7.83
C VAL A 116 -19.91 3.76 7.13
N LEU A 117 -20.69 4.78 6.77
CA LEU A 117 -20.16 6.00 6.16
C LEU A 117 -19.17 6.72 7.09
N THR A 118 -19.52 6.82 8.38
CA THR A 118 -18.65 7.40 9.41
C THR A 118 -17.39 6.57 9.59
N TYR A 119 -17.55 5.25 9.62
CA TYR A 119 -16.47 4.29 9.74
C TYR A 119 -15.44 4.43 8.59
N LEU A 120 -15.91 4.48 7.35
CA LEU A 120 -15.05 4.70 6.18
C LEU A 120 -14.43 6.10 6.17
N LYS A 121 -15.15 7.12 6.65
CA LYS A 121 -14.60 8.46 6.77
C LYS A 121 -13.42 8.52 7.76
N LEU A 122 -13.53 7.84 8.90
CA LEU A 122 -12.46 7.74 9.88
C LEU A 122 -11.25 6.98 9.32
N ALA A 123 -11.47 5.82 8.69
CA ALA A 123 -10.40 5.06 8.05
C ALA A 123 -9.72 5.86 6.93
N SER A 124 -10.50 6.61 6.14
CA SER A 124 -9.96 7.52 5.12
C SER A 124 -9.13 8.65 5.74
N ALA A 125 -9.52 9.19 6.89
CA ALA A 125 -8.75 10.21 7.60
C ALA A 125 -7.39 9.65 8.10
N ILE A 126 -7.38 8.41 8.60
CA ILE A 126 -6.14 7.72 9.00
C ILE A 126 -5.20 7.57 7.81
N LEU A 127 -5.72 7.11 6.67
CA LEU A 127 -4.95 6.96 5.42
C LEU A 127 -4.51 8.31 4.81
N GLN A 128 -5.10 9.42 5.26
CA GLN A 128 -4.76 10.78 4.84
C GLN A 128 -3.83 11.51 5.84
N HIS A 129 -3.31 10.81 6.85
CA HIS A 129 -2.33 11.38 7.78
C HIS A 129 -1.06 11.86 7.06
N SER A 130 -0.46 12.96 7.54
CA SER A 130 0.68 13.62 6.89
C SER A 130 1.87 12.70 6.63
N ASP A 131 2.05 11.68 7.47
CA ASP A 131 3.14 10.71 7.34
C ASP A 131 2.98 9.81 6.10
N ILE A 132 1.73 9.53 5.71
CA ILE A 132 1.39 8.77 4.49
C ILE A 132 1.34 9.73 3.30
N THR A 133 0.82 10.93 3.50
CA THR A 133 0.53 11.91 2.42
C THR A 133 1.68 12.87 2.12
N LYS A 134 2.88 12.64 2.68
CA LYS A 134 4.10 13.43 2.46
C LYS A 134 4.44 13.69 1.00
N TYR A 135 3.95 12.86 0.07
CA TYR A 135 4.14 12.99 -1.38
C TYR A 135 2.85 13.40 -2.15
N GLY A 136 1.88 14.00 -1.45
CA GLY A 136 0.61 14.46 -2.02
C GLY A 136 -0.46 13.38 -2.22
N LEU A 137 -0.14 12.10 -1.94
CA LEU A 137 -1.11 11.00 -2.01
C LEU A 137 -2.25 11.23 -1.02
N LYS A 138 -3.50 11.27 -1.49
CA LYS A 138 -4.69 11.30 -0.63
C LYS A 138 -5.60 10.15 -0.99
N ILE A 139 -5.78 9.19 -0.09
CA ILE A 139 -6.63 8.01 -0.32
C ILE A 139 -8.01 8.29 0.25
N HIS A 140 -9.02 8.26 -0.61
CA HIS A 140 -10.43 8.43 -0.27
C HIS A 140 -11.13 7.08 -0.35
N LEU A 141 -11.73 6.64 0.75
CA LEU A 141 -12.57 5.45 0.76
C LEU A 141 -14.00 5.83 0.39
N VAL A 142 -14.50 5.30 -0.72
CA VAL A 142 -15.82 5.65 -1.26
C VAL A 142 -16.75 4.47 -1.12
N LEU A 143 -17.87 4.64 -0.41
CA LEU A 143 -18.90 3.61 -0.32
C LEU A 143 -19.65 3.47 -1.66
N ALA A 144 -19.28 2.49 -2.47
CA ALA A 144 -19.92 2.22 -3.76
C ALA A 144 -21.10 1.26 -3.64
N LYS A 145 -21.07 0.32 -2.68
CA LYS A 145 -22.18 -0.57 -2.36
C LYS A 145 -22.18 -0.96 -0.89
N LEU A 146 -23.36 -0.95 -0.27
CA LEU A 146 -23.61 -1.48 1.06
C LEU A 146 -24.51 -2.71 0.95
N VAL A 147 -24.11 -3.83 1.57
CA VAL A 147 -24.91 -5.05 1.66
C VAL A 147 -25.15 -5.38 3.13
N LEU A 148 -26.42 -5.52 3.49
CA LEU A 148 -26.85 -5.86 4.84
C LEU A 148 -27.30 -7.33 4.89
N LEU A 149 -26.54 -8.16 5.59
CA LEU A 149 -26.86 -9.58 5.73
C LEU A 149 -27.79 -9.80 6.92
N ARG A 150 -29.08 -9.92 6.62
CA ARG A 150 -30.14 -10.14 7.62
C ARG A 150 -30.16 -11.58 8.18
N ARG A 151 -29.45 -12.50 7.54
CA ARG A 151 -29.37 -13.92 7.93
C ARG A 151 -27.92 -14.33 8.05
N ASP A 152 -27.67 -15.26 8.96
CA ASP A 152 -26.37 -15.90 9.09
C ASP A 152 -26.05 -16.65 7.81
N LEU A 153 -24.84 -16.50 7.31
CA LEU A 153 -24.38 -17.18 6.12
C LEU A 153 -23.97 -18.61 6.52
N SER A 154 -24.80 -19.60 6.21
CA SER A 154 -24.51 -21.01 6.47
C SER A 154 -23.14 -21.45 5.94
N ASP A 155 -22.73 -20.87 4.80
CA ASP A 155 -21.49 -21.18 4.10
C ASP A 155 -20.27 -20.38 4.64
N VAL A 156 -20.51 -19.42 5.54
CA VAL A 156 -19.47 -18.58 6.17
C VAL A 156 -19.53 -18.75 7.68
N ARG A 157 -19.39 -20.00 8.13
CA ARG A 157 -19.08 -20.28 9.53
C ARG A 157 -17.62 -19.90 9.79
N LEU A 158 -17.45 -18.85 10.59
CA LEU A 158 -16.15 -18.36 11.03
C LEU A 158 -15.62 -19.25 12.17
N ASP A 159 -14.33 -19.53 12.11
CA ASP A 159 -13.62 -20.33 13.12
C ASP A 159 -12.42 -19.54 13.66
N PRO A 160 -12.35 -19.20 14.95
CA PRO A 160 -11.26 -18.41 15.53
C PRO A 160 -9.85 -18.92 15.24
N ASP A 161 -9.69 -20.22 15.00
CA ASP A 161 -8.39 -20.85 14.77
C ASP A 161 -8.00 -20.88 13.27
N GLU A 162 -8.90 -20.50 12.35
CA GLU A 162 -8.70 -20.63 10.90
C GLU A 162 -8.63 -19.30 10.14
N ARG A 163 -7.56 -18.52 10.32
CA ARG A 163 -7.34 -17.23 9.63
C ARG A 163 -7.55 -17.29 8.12
N GLU A 164 -6.79 -18.15 7.42
CA GLU A 164 -6.79 -18.19 5.95
C GLU A 164 -8.15 -18.69 5.41
N ASN A 165 -8.74 -19.69 6.07
CA ASN A 165 -10.01 -20.26 5.63
C ASN A 165 -11.17 -19.26 5.80
N ASN A 166 -11.21 -18.54 6.93
CA ASN A 166 -12.20 -17.50 7.17
C ASN A 166 -12.16 -16.40 6.11
N LEU A 167 -10.96 -15.85 5.88
CA LEU A 167 -10.77 -14.82 4.86
C LEU A 167 -11.20 -15.35 3.48
N ARG A 168 -10.77 -16.56 3.10
CA ARG A 168 -11.14 -17.18 1.83
C ARG A 168 -12.66 -17.35 1.67
N LYS A 169 -13.37 -17.85 2.68
CA LYS A 169 -14.84 -18.01 2.67
C LYS A 169 -15.53 -16.67 2.44
N VAL A 170 -15.17 -15.67 3.24
CA VAL A 170 -15.75 -14.32 3.19
C VAL A 170 -15.46 -13.63 1.86
N CYS A 171 -14.21 -13.68 1.38
CA CYS A 171 -13.81 -13.14 0.09
C CYS A 171 -14.57 -13.80 -1.06
N ASN A 172 -14.67 -15.13 -1.08
CA ASN A 172 -15.42 -15.86 -2.11
C ASN A 172 -16.89 -15.46 -2.13
N TYR A 173 -17.50 -15.33 -0.94
CA TYR A 173 -18.87 -14.84 -0.82
C TYR A 173 -19.03 -13.44 -1.42
N MET A 174 -18.21 -12.48 -0.97
CA MET A 174 -18.25 -11.09 -1.47
C MET A 174 -17.94 -10.99 -2.97
N ASN A 175 -17.06 -11.85 -3.49
CA ASN A 175 -16.78 -11.97 -4.91
C ASN A 175 -18.00 -12.44 -5.68
N LYS A 176 -18.71 -13.47 -5.19
CA LYS A 176 -19.93 -13.98 -5.81
C LYS A 176 -21.03 -12.93 -5.89
N ILE A 177 -21.29 -12.20 -4.81
CA ILE A 177 -22.35 -11.16 -4.79
C ILE A 177 -21.93 -9.82 -5.40
N GLY A 178 -20.62 -9.57 -5.49
CA GLY A 178 -20.04 -8.36 -6.07
C GLY A 178 -19.84 -8.45 -7.59
N ASN A 179 -19.54 -9.63 -8.13
CA ASN A 179 -19.23 -9.83 -9.55
C ASN A 179 -20.45 -10.16 -10.42
N GLY A 180 -21.66 -10.21 -9.85
CA GLY A 180 -22.90 -10.54 -10.56
C GLY A 180 -23.44 -9.46 -11.51
N GLY A 181 -22.70 -8.37 -11.76
CA GLY A 181 -23.12 -7.27 -12.62
C GLY A 181 -21.94 -6.57 -13.32
N SER A 182 -22.22 -5.51 -14.09
CA SER A 182 -21.20 -4.74 -14.80
C SER A 182 -20.29 -3.89 -13.90
N ARG A 183 -20.75 -3.61 -12.67
CA ARG A 183 -20.04 -2.75 -11.72
C ARG A 183 -19.02 -3.56 -10.90
N LYS A 184 -17.76 -3.17 -11.01
CA LYS A 184 -16.65 -3.72 -10.23
C LYS A 184 -16.35 -2.79 -9.05
N TYR A 185 -15.85 -3.34 -7.96
CA TYR A 185 -15.40 -2.60 -6.78
C TYR A 185 -13.90 -2.83 -6.62
N ASP A 186 -13.18 -1.81 -6.18
CA ASP A 186 -11.73 -1.91 -5.96
C ASP A 186 -11.42 -2.79 -4.76
N HIS A 187 -12.20 -2.68 -3.68
CA HIS A 187 -11.99 -3.47 -2.46
C HIS A 187 -13.31 -3.85 -1.80
N LYS A 188 -13.32 -5.03 -1.15
CA LYS A 188 -14.51 -5.60 -0.47
C LYS A 188 -14.21 -5.76 1.02
N LEU A 189 -14.98 -5.10 1.87
CA LEU A 189 -14.81 -5.14 3.32
C LEU A 189 -15.99 -5.89 3.96
N PHE A 190 -15.68 -6.88 4.79
CA PHE A 190 -16.66 -7.58 5.61
C PHE A 190 -16.55 -7.12 7.07
N LEU A 191 -17.64 -6.58 7.62
CA LEU A 191 -17.74 -6.16 9.02
C LEU A 191 -18.59 -7.16 9.80
N THR A 192 -18.04 -7.66 10.90
CA THR A 192 -18.71 -8.63 11.77
C THR A 192 -18.36 -8.41 13.23
N ARG A 193 -19.29 -8.76 14.13
CA ARG A 193 -19.00 -8.87 15.58
C ARG A 193 -18.89 -10.31 16.06
N ASN A 194 -18.92 -11.27 15.14
CA ASN A 194 -18.63 -12.67 15.46
C ASN A 194 -17.13 -12.83 15.64
N ASP A 195 -16.74 -13.65 16.60
CA ASP A 195 -15.34 -13.96 16.84
C ASP A 195 -14.79 -14.83 15.70
N PHE A 196 -13.61 -14.44 15.22
CA PHE A 196 -12.87 -15.13 14.18
C PHE A 196 -11.35 -15.14 14.46
N GLY A 197 -10.95 -14.88 15.71
CA GLY A 197 -9.56 -14.88 16.15
C GLY A 197 -9.03 -13.46 16.36
N MET A 198 -8.27 -12.94 15.40
CA MET A 198 -7.66 -11.60 15.49
C MET A 198 -8.65 -10.49 15.08
N GLY A 199 -8.25 -9.22 15.25
CA GLY A 199 -9.09 -8.06 14.90
C GLY A 199 -9.39 -7.90 13.41
N GLY A 200 -8.55 -8.43 12.50
CA GLY A 200 -8.75 -8.30 11.07
C GLY A 200 -7.85 -9.22 10.25
N TYR A 201 -8.27 -9.51 9.02
CA TYR A 201 -7.52 -10.27 8.03
C TYR A 201 -7.64 -9.64 6.63
N ALA A 202 -6.53 -9.61 5.90
CA ALA A 202 -6.47 -9.26 4.49
C ALA A 202 -5.35 -10.01 3.75
N ASN A 203 -5.48 -10.07 2.42
CA ASN A 203 -4.37 -10.51 1.57
C ASN A 203 -3.41 -9.35 1.32
N THR A 204 -2.11 -9.60 1.45
CA THR A 204 -1.11 -8.59 1.11
C THR A 204 -1.05 -8.40 -0.41
N ARG A 205 -0.89 -7.15 -0.86
CA ARG A 205 -0.78 -6.78 -2.29
C ARG A 205 -2.03 -7.15 -3.12
N GLY A 206 -3.19 -7.25 -2.47
CA GLY A 206 -4.46 -7.65 -3.08
C GLY A 206 -5.25 -6.55 -3.78
N MET A 207 -4.98 -5.25 -3.56
CA MET A 207 -5.89 -4.14 -3.88
C MET A 207 -6.43 -4.11 -5.32
N CYS A 208 -5.62 -4.48 -6.32
CA CYS A 208 -6.03 -4.47 -7.73
C CYS A 208 -6.40 -5.86 -8.27
N SER A 209 -6.52 -6.86 -7.41
CA SER A 209 -6.93 -8.22 -7.75
C SER A 209 -8.41 -8.41 -7.42
N HIS A 210 -9.21 -8.72 -8.44
CA HIS A 210 -10.64 -8.95 -8.24
C HIS A 210 -10.98 -10.08 -7.27
N TYR A 211 -10.07 -11.04 -7.09
CA TYR A 211 -10.27 -12.22 -6.24
C TYR A 211 -9.76 -12.01 -4.82
N THR A 212 -8.65 -11.29 -4.67
CA THR A 212 -7.94 -11.16 -3.38
C THR A 212 -8.04 -9.77 -2.76
N SER A 213 -8.64 -8.78 -3.44
CA SER A 213 -8.94 -7.46 -2.88
C SER A 213 -10.14 -7.51 -1.94
N CYS A 214 -9.90 -8.06 -0.76
CA CYS A 214 -10.88 -8.21 0.28
C CYS A 214 -10.23 -8.20 1.67
N SER A 215 -10.99 -7.73 2.64
CA SER A 215 -10.63 -7.76 4.06
C SER A 215 -11.84 -8.11 4.91
N MET A 216 -11.60 -8.69 6.07
CA MET A 216 -12.60 -8.86 7.12
C MET A 216 -12.10 -8.24 8.41
N VAL A 217 -12.98 -7.52 9.12
CA VAL A 217 -12.64 -6.77 10.32
C VAL A 217 -13.68 -7.02 11.41
N TYR A 218 -13.17 -7.21 12.63
CA TYR A 218 -13.96 -7.33 13.84
C TYR A 218 -14.43 -5.94 14.28
N ASP A 219 -15.73 -5.72 14.17
CA ASP A 219 -16.39 -4.49 14.54
C ASP A 219 -16.54 -4.39 16.07
N HIS A 220 -15.77 -3.48 16.66
CA HIS A 220 -15.85 -3.13 18.07
C HIS A 220 -16.13 -1.62 18.28
N GLY A 221 -16.73 -0.96 17.28
CA GLY A 221 -17.01 0.47 17.29
C GLY A 221 -16.08 1.25 16.36
N PHE A 222 -16.12 2.58 16.44
CA PHE A 222 -15.38 3.46 15.54
C PHE A 222 -13.85 3.33 15.63
N THR A 223 -13.30 2.81 16.73
CA THR A 223 -11.87 2.50 16.87
C THR A 223 -11.42 1.42 15.89
N ALA A 224 -12.32 0.53 15.48
CA ALA A 224 -12.05 -0.49 14.49
C ALA A 224 -11.81 0.08 13.06
N SER A 225 -11.97 1.39 12.87
CA SER A 225 -11.49 2.09 11.66
C SER A 225 -9.96 2.01 11.48
N PHE A 226 -9.20 1.90 12.57
CA PHE A 226 -7.76 1.61 12.51
C PHE A 226 -7.47 0.24 11.93
N LEU A 227 -8.27 -0.78 12.28
CA LEU A 227 -8.16 -2.13 11.71
C LEU A 227 -8.45 -2.08 10.21
N VAL A 228 -9.48 -1.37 9.77
CA VAL A 228 -9.75 -1.21 8.32
C VAL A 228 -8.59 -0.53 7.60
N ALA A 229 -8.00 0.53 8.18
CA ALA A 229 -6.83 1.17 7.59
C ALA A 229 -5.62 0.22 7.52
N HIS A 230 -5.40 -0.59 8.56
CA HIS A 230 -4.35 -1.61 8.61
C HIS A 230 -4.53 -2.68 7.54
N GLU A 231 -5.70 -3.30 7.46
CA GLU A 231 -6.00 -4.34 6.47
C GLU A 231 -5.96 -3.80 5.02
N LEU A 232 -6.38 -2.55 4.80
CA LEU A 232 -6.25 -1.89 3.51
C LEU A 232 -4.78 -1.62 3.16
N ALA A 233 -3.94 -1.28 4.13
CA ALA A 233 -2.52 -1.08 3.91
C ALA A 233 -1.82 -2.39 3.52
N HIS A 234 -2.19 -3.53 4.11
CA HIS A 234 -1.79 -4.85 3.58
C HIS A 234 -2.21 -5.01 2.11
N SER A 235 -3.46 -4.67 1.78
CA SER A 235 -3.96 -4.75 0.41
C SER A 235 -3.17 -3.84 -0.55
N PHE A 236 -2.72 -2.67 -0.10
CA PHE A 236 -1.82 -1.78 -0.85
C PHE A 236 -0.37 -2.31 -0.96
N GLY A 237 -0.04 -3.37 -0.22
CA GLY A 237 1.26 -4.03 -0.26
C GLY A 237 2.23 -3.60 0.83
N VAL A 238 1.72 -3.00 1.91
CA VAL A 238 2.49 -2.70 3.12
C VAL A 238 2.52 -3.95 3.98
N ASP A 239 3.71 -4.47 4.24
CA ASP A 239 3.90 -5.57 5.19
C ASP A 239 3.91 -5.04 6.62
N ASP A 240 3.59 -5.90 7.59
CA ASP A 240 3.76 -5.56 9.00
C ASP A 240 5.18 -5.15 9.30
N ARG A 241 5.32 -4.25 10.26
CA ARG A 241 6.63 -3.92 10.82
C ARG A 241 6.62 -4.19 12.31
N ASP A 242 7.61 -4.95 12.73
CA ASP A 242 7.95 -5.04 14.15
C ASP A 242 8.63 -3.73 14.56
N PHE A 243 7.91 -2.94 15.34
CA PHE A 243 8.40 -1.71 15.96
C PHE A 243 8.68 -1.90 17.46
N GLY A 244 8.65 -3.14 17.97
CA GLY A 244 8.71 -3.47 19.38
C GLY A 244 7.37 -3.30 20.11
N GLN A 245 7.36 -3.69 21.39
CA GLN A 245 6.21 -3.56 22.29
C GLN A 245 5.81 -2.08 22.44
N ASN A 246 4.51 -1.78 22.44
CA ASN A 246 3.92 -0.43 22.55
C ASN A 246 4.16 0.53 21.38
N SER A 247 4.20 0.01 20.15
CA SER A 247 4.25 0.90 18.98
C SER A 247 2.88 1.51 18.66
N GLY A 248 2.85 2.82 18.39
CA GLY A 248 1.63 3.59 18.08
C GLY A 248 1.33 3.72 16.58
N PHE A 249 1.88 2.83 15.75
CA PHE A 249 1.76 2.90 14.30
C PHE A 249 0.65 1.97 13.80
N VAL A 250 -0.06 2.39 12.74
CA VAL A 250 -1.15 1.59 12.16
C VAL A 250 -0.71 0.19 11.74
N MET A 251 0.52 0.03 11.23
CA MET A 251 1.07 -1.24 10.72
C MET A 251 1.97 -1.98 11.72
N SER A 252 1.75 -1.77 13.01
CA SER A 252 2.35 -2.62 14.03
C SER A 252 1.71 -4.02 13.99
N GLN A 253 2.47 -5.06 14.33
CA GLN A 253 1.89 -6.38 14.55
C GLN A 253 0.80 -6.29 15.63
N MET A 254 -0.38 -6.85 15.32
CA MET A 254 -1.54 -6.98 16.21
C MET A 254 -1.57 -8.34 16.90
#